data_AF-A0A9D4U5A3-F1
#
_entry.id   AF-A0A9D4U5A3-F1
#
_cell.length_a   1.000
_cell.length_b   1.000
_cell.length_c   1.000
_cell.angle_alpha   90.00
_cell.angle_beta   90.00
_cell.angle_gamma   90.00
#
_symmetry.space_group_name_H-M   'P 1'
#
loop_
_entity.id
_entity.type
_entity.pdbx_description
1 polymer ?
#
loop_
_entity_poly.entity_id
_entity_poly.type
_entity_poly.pdbx_seq_one_letter_code
_entity_poly.pdbx_strand_id
1 'polypeptide(L)'
;MLRTSRAIAACFVHSVFSSSLTRSAPYKLSVRSRLLRMVLSGRSSPCFIKPITFQAENINPAMLISYRDCCNVSKGKKLDFECTKLPLKDFCTFIETEPKSEVVAFFRELATELESKLKILDFHMRVVNCEEGFKVEVFYGSEKLGPPVLPPSNCISCYPNAPLFPGQEPIVEARECVLEEFSSQPHAVCRLDAKGRCGFIITPTRHVDRMSELDDEELFGLWSLAVRVLREANLPFTTMILNHGTYRNVEHLHLKVWVEKNLYEQYRAQWSNERQELWRQLQDLALKRPRTKRHSKKH
;
A
#
# COMPACT_ATOMS: atom_id res chain seq x y z
N MET A 1 33.78 38.79 -40.56
CA MET A 1 33.78 40.04 -39.77
C MET A 1 32.63 39.97 -38.77
N LEU A 2 32.92 40.27 -37.49
CA LEU A 2 32.01 40.50 -36.34
C LEU A 2 31.19 39.27 -35.86
N ARG A 3 31.53 38.54 -34.77
CA ARG A 3 31.50 38.87 -33.30
C ARG A 3 30.15 39.48 -32.89
N THR A 4 29.36 38.97 -31.94
CA THR A 4 29.57 38.64 -30.51
C THR A 4 28.29 37.96 -29.96
N SER A 5 28.33 36.85 -29.22
CA SER A 5 28.51 36.67 -27.76
C SER A 5 27.21 36.54 -26.94
N ARG A 6 27.22 35.50 -26.09
CA ARG A 6 26.29 35.11 -25.03
C ARG A 6 26.17 36.16 -23.91
N ALA A 7 25.07 36.13 -23.16
CA ALA A 7 25.07 36.49 -21.74
C ALA A 7 24.07 35.63 -20.95
N ILE A 8 24.59 35.09 -19.85
CA ILE A 8 23.95 34.36 -18.74
C ILE A 8 23.62 35.41 -17.68
N ALA A 9 22.46 35.30 -17.01
CA ALA A 9 22.19 36.04 -15.78
C ALA A 9 21.61 35.09 -14.72
N ALA A 10 22.42 34.84 -13.69
CA ALA A 10 22.03 34.25 -12.43
C ALA A 10 21.80 35.38 -11.42
N CYS A 11 20.77 35.26 -10.58
CA CYS A 11 20.63 36.08 -9.37
C CYS A 11 20.44 35.16 -8.16
N PHE A 12 21.46 35.17 -7.31
CA PHE A 12 21.42 34.76 -5.91
C PHE A 12 20.81 35.90 -5.08
N VAL A 13 19.90 35.58 -4.15
CA VAL A 13 19.65 36.43 -2.97
C VAL A 13 19.53 35.53 -1.75
N HIS A 14 20.47 35.69 -0.82
CA HIS A 14 20.42 35.24 0.57
C HIS A 14 19.67 36.30 1.40
N SER A 15 18.80 35.87 2.32
CA SER A 15 18.55 36.61 3.57
C SER A 15 17.94 35.70 4.65
N VAL A 16 18.25 36.04 5.89
CA VAL A 16 18.23 35.27 7.15
C VAL A 16 17.07 35.76 8.05
N PHE A 17 16.52 34.82 8.84
CA PHE A 17 15.69 34.90 10.06
C PHE A 17 15.11 36.27 10.55
N SER A 18 13.82 36.31 10.92
CA SER A 18 13.38 36.16 12.34
C SER A 18 11.88 36.50 12.57
N SER A 19 11.29 35.73 13.49
CA SER A 19 10.26 36.07 14.49
C SER A 19 8.77 36.35 14.14
N SER A 20 7.94 35.50 14.77
CA SER A 20 6.80 35.80 15.66
C SER A 20 5.35 35.97 15.16
N LEU A 21 4.53 35.06 15.69
CA LEU A 21 3.19 35.20 16.29
C LEU A 21 1.90 35.39 15.44
N THR A 22 1.02 34.40 15.64
CA THR A 22 -0.44 34.46 15.88
C THR A 22 -1.41 34.70 14.73
N ARG A 23 -2.27 33.69 14.46
CA ARG A 23 -3.67 33.64 14.94
C ARG A 23 -4.36 32.35 14.45
N SER A 24 -4.70 31.49 15.41
CA SER A 24 -5.61 30.36 15.26
C SER A 24 -7.07 30.83 15.23
N ALA A 25 -7.82 30.46 14.20
CA ALA A 25 -9.27 30.62 14.16
C ALA A 25 -9.96 29.32 14.65
N PRO A 26 -11.01 29.40 15.50
CA PRO A 26 -11.71 28.22 15.97
C PRO A 26 -12.83 27.81 15.01
N TYR A 27 -12.76 26.59 14.48
CA TYR A 27 -13.92 25.95 13.87
C TYR A 27 -14.86 25.45 14.96
N LYS A 28 -16.02 26.11 15.12
CA LYS A 28 -17.15 25.59 15.87
C LYS A 28 -17.85 24.51 15.03
N LEU A 29 -17.64 23.24 15.35
CA LEU A 29 -18.48 22.15 14.85
C LEU A 29 -19.63 21.92 15.83
N SER A 30 -20.83 22.24 15.36
CA SER A 30 -22.10 21.93 16.02
C SER A 30 -22.36 20.43 15.95
N VAL A 31 -22.33 19.77 17.11
CA VAL A 31 -22.78 18.38 17.26
C VAL A 31 -24.32 18.39 17.25
N ARG A 32 -24.91 18.09 16.09
CA ARG A 32 -26.31 17.64 16.01
C ARG A 32 -26.31 16.12 16.03
N SER A 33 -26.80 15.56 17.12
CA SER A 33 -27.18 14.16 17.25
C SER A 33 -28.15 13.78 16.11
N ARG A 34 -27.70 12.89 15.21
CA ARG A 34 -28.58 12.26 14.22
C ARG A 34 -28.96 10.87 14.72
N LEU A 35 -30.25 10.75 15.04
CA LEU A 35 -30.98 9.50 15.08
C LEU A 35 -30.66 8.65 13.84
N LEU A 36 -30.43 7.35 14.09
CA LEU A 36 -30.39 6.29 13.09
C LEU A 36 -31.64 6.35 12.20
N ARG A 37 -31.49 6.81 10.95
CA ARG A 37 -32.47 6.55 9.87
C ARG A 37 -32.01 5.31 9.13
N MET A 38 -32.68 4.20 9.37
CA MET A 38 -32.65 3.04 8.46
C MET A 38 -33.22 3.49 7.11
N VAL A 39 -32.34 3.68 6.12
CA VAL A 39 -32.75 3.80 4.71
C VAL A 39 -32.97 2.39 4.18
N LEU A 40 -34.24 2.00 4.06
CA LEU A 40 -34.65 0.82 3.32
C LEU A 40 -34.59 1.14 1.82
N SER A 41 -33.48 0.81 1.16
CA SER A 41 -33.42 0.78 -0.31
C SER A 41 -32.73 -0.50 -0.79
N GLY A 42 -33.49 -1.29 -1.55
CA GLY A 42 -32.98 -2.39 -2.38
C GLY A 42 -32.70 -3.70 -1.64
N ARG A 43 -33.44 -4.76 -2.01
CA ARG A 43 -33.33 -6.14 -1.51
C ARG A 43 -31.90 -6.69 -1.65
N SER A 44 -31.07 -6.45 -0.66
CA SER A 44 -29.87 -7.25 -0.38
C SER A 44 -30.20 -8.07 0.86
N SER A 45 -29.94 -9.38 0.82
CA SER A 45 -30.15 -10.26 1.97
C SER A 45 -29.46 -9.66 3.20
N PRO A 46 -30.10 -9.65 4.39
CA PRO A 46 -29.53 -9.01 5.57
C PRO A 46 -28.15 -9.61 5.87
N CYS A 47 -27.11 -8.78 5.79
CA CYS A 47 -25.77 -9.15 6.23
C CYS A 47 -25.82 -9.38 7.74
N PHE A 48 -25.83 -10.63 8.17
CA PHE A 48 -25.75 -11.00 9.58
C PHE A 48 -24.40 -10.54 10.13
N ILE A 49 -24.42 -9.48 10.94
CA ILE A 49 -23.29 -9.16 11.81
C ILE A 49 -23.32 -10.23 12.90
N LYS A 50 -22.42 -11.21 12.81
CA LYS A 50 -22.10 -12.03 13.97
C LYS A 50 -20.98 -11.30 14.70
N PRO A 51 -21.27 -10.58 15.81
CA PRO A 51 -20.20 -10.11 16.67
C PRO A 51 -19.55 -11.35 17.28
N ILE A 52 -18.48 -11.84 16.66
CA ILE A 52 -17.66 -12.87 17.26
C ILE A 52 -16.62 -12.12 18.10
N THR A 53 -16.98 -11.87 19.35
CA THR A 53 -16.06 -11.33 20.34
C THR A 53 -15.19 -12.49 20.82
N PHE A 54 -13.94 -12.56 20.37
CA PHE A 54 -13.01 -13.59 20.83
C PHE A 54 -12.37 -13.14 22.14
N GLN A 55 -12.62 -13.90 23.21
CA GLN A 55 -11.81 -13.86 24.42
C GLN A 55 -10.68 -14.86 24.24
N ALA A 56 -9.48 -14.39 23.88
CA ALA A 56 -8.29 -15.23 23.94
C ALA A 56 -7.85 -15.34 25.41
N GLU A 57 -7.99 -16.52 26.02
CA GLU A 57 -7.82 -16.71 27.47
C GLU A 57 -6.39 -16.50 28.03
N ASN A 58 -5.37 -16.22 27.21
CA ASN A 58 -4.00 -16.00 27.70
C ASN A 58 -3.13 -15.06 26.85
N ILE A 59 -3.76 -14.24 25.99
CA ILE A 59 -3.05 -13.21 25.22
C ILE A 59 -3.51 -11.87 25.78
N ASN A 60 -2.56 -11.01 26.14
CA ASN A 60 -2.82 -9.61 26.47
C ASN A 60 -3.85 -9.11 25.44
N PRO A 61 -5.06 -8.67 25.83
CA PRO A 61 -6.23 -8.58 24.93
C PRO A 61 -6.11 -7.45 23.89
N ALA A 62 -4.90 -7.13 23.43
CA ALA A 62 -4.43 -5.82 23.04
C ALA A 62 -5.20 -5.22 21.88
N MET A 63 -5.64 -5.98 20.87
CA MET A 63 -6.61 -5.50 19.89
C MET A 63 -7.73 -6.51 19.64
N LEU A 64 -8.97 -6.11 19.89
CA LEU A 64 -10.11 -6.94 19.47
C LEU A 64 -10.41 -6.59 18.02
N ILE A 65 -10.05 -7.50 17.12
CA ILE A 65 -10.44 -7.43 15.71
C ILE A 65 -11.84 -8.02 15.59
N SER A 66 -12.82 -7.18 15.25
CA SER A 66 -14.13 -7.66 14.81
C SER A 66 -14.09 -7.84 13.29
N TYR A 67 -14.84 -8.81 12.78
CA TYR A 67 -15.02 -8.92 11.33
C TYR A 67 -16.48 -9.16 10.92
N ARG A 68 -16.81 -8.66 9.74
CA ARG A 68 -18.12 -8.84 9.11
C ARG A 68 -17.98 -9.64 7.81
N ASP A 69 -18.79 -10.68 7.66
CA ASP A 69 -18.93 -11.39 6.39
C ASP A 69 -19.83 -10.57 5.45
N CYS A 70 -19.20 -9.98 4.44
CA CYS A 70 -19.82 -9.01 3.54
C CYS A 70 -20.18 -9.68 2.21
N CYS A 71 -21.14 -10.61 2.24
CA CYS A 71 -21.78 -11.25 1.08
C CYS A 71 -20.83 -11.98 0.09
N ASN A 72 -21.44 -12.82 -0.76
CA ASN A 72 -20.80 -13.25 -2.00
C ASN A 72 -20.70 -12.05 -2.93
N VAL A 73 -19.49 -11.59 -3.22
CA VAL A 73 -19.24 -10.65 -4.32
C VAL A 73 -19.21 -11.45 -5.62
N SER A 74 -19.50 -10.83 -6.76
CA SER A 74 -19.55 -11.49 -8.08
C SER A 74 -18.28 -12.24 -8.48
N LYS A 75 -17.19 -12.10 -7.70
CA LYS A 75 -15.89 -12.71 -7.91
C LYS A 75 -15.31 -13.33 -6.63
N GLY A 76 -16.11 -13.80 -5.68
CA GLY A 76 -15.61 -14.46 -4.46
C GLY A 76 -16.29 -14.00 -3.17
N LYS A 77 -15.54 -13.97 -2.07
CA LYS A 77 -16.00 -13.60 -0.73
C LYS A 77 -15.24 -12.38 -0.22
N LYS A 78 -15.84 -11.65 0.72
CA LYS A 78 -15.26 -10.45 1.36
C LYS A 78 -15.42 -10.50 2.88
N LEU A 79 -14.32 -10.28 3.61
CA LEU A 79 -14.34 -10.00 5.04
C LEU A 79 -13.92 -8.55 5.26
N ASP A 80 -14.62 -7.83 6.14
CA ASP A 80 -14.19 -6.51 6.61
C ASP A 80 -13.74 -6.65 8.06
N PHE A 81 -12.52 -6.24 8.37
CA PHE A 81 -11.94 -6.22 9.71
C PHE A 81 -11.81 -4.78 10.22
N GLU A 82 -12.21 -4.55 11.46
CA GLU A 82 -12.17 -3.24 12.11
C GLU A 82 -11.44 -3.36 13.46
N CYS A 83 -10.62 -2.36 13.79
CA CYS A 83 -9.98 -2.31 15.08
C CYS A 83 -10.88 -1.60 16.09
N THR A 84 -11.43 -2.34 17.04
CA THR A 84 -12.45 -1.82 17.97
C THR A 84 -11.91 -0.91 19.07
N LYS A 85 -10.60 -0.92 19.30
CA LYS A 85 -9.98 -0.20 20.43
C LYS A 85 -9.32 1.11 20.06
N LEU A 86 -9.13 1.35 18.78
CA LEU A 86 -8.41 2.54 18.37
C LEU A 86 -9.38 3.74 18.33
N PRO A 87 -8.96 4.90 18.86
CA PRO A 87 -9.67 6.15 18.58
C PRO A 87 -9.77 6.35 17.06
N LEU A 88 -10.73 7.17 16.62
CA LEU A 88 -11.03 7.52 15.22
C LEU A 88 -9.80 8.16 14.51
N LYS A 89 -8.79 7.34 14.23
CA LYS A 89 -7.52 7.71 13.60
C LYS A 89 -7.51 7.09 12.21
N ASP A 90 -7.06 7.86 11.23
CA ASP A 90 -6.72 7.28 9.93
C ASP A 90 -5.53 6.32 10.06
N PHE A 91 -5.36 5.45 9.07
CA PHE A 91 -4.33 4.41 9.10
C PHE A 91 -2.91 4.97 9.25
N CYS A 92 -2.58 6.08 8.60
CA CYS A 92 -1.23 6.64 8.70
C CYS A 92 -0.97 7.14 10.12
N THR A 93 -1.94 7.84 10.72
CA THR A 93 -1.87 8.30 12.11
C THR A 93 -1.76 7.13 13.09
N PHE A 94 -2.46 6.01 12.85
CA PHE A 94 -2.31 4.79 13.65
C PHE A 94 -0.86 4.29 13.66
N ILE A 95 -0.25 4.10 12.49
CA ILE A 95 1.12 3.60 12.35
C ILE A 95 2.15 4.54 13.00
N GLU A 96 1.92 5.85 12.95
CA GLU A 96 2.85 6.87 13.47
C GLU A 96 2.77 7.05 14.99
N THR A 97 1.58 6.87 15.57
CA THR A 97 1.32 7.27 16.96
C THR A 97 1.22 6.10 17.92
N GLU A 98 0.86 4.91 17.44
CA GLU A 98 0.79 3.74 18.30
C GLU A 98 2.18 3.13 18.54
N PRO A 99 2.41 2.53 19.72
CA PRO A 99 3.63 1.78 19.97
C PRO A 99 3.81 0.69 18.91
N LYS A 100 5.06 0.49 18.47
CA LYS A 100 5.38 -0.56 17.50
C LYS A 100 4.80 -1.93 17.87
N SER A 101 4.84 -2.30 19.16
CA SER A 101 4.28 -3.57 19.64
C SER A 101 2.78 -3.71 19.37
N GLU A 102 2.02 -2.61 19.44
CA GLU A 102 0.58 -2.58 19.17
C GLU A 102 0.31 -2.71 17.66
N VAL A 103 1.09 -2.02 16.83
CA VAL A 103 1.02 -2.14 15.36
C VAL A 103 1.34 -3.57 14.92
N VAL A 104 2.39 -4.17 15.48
CA VAL A 104 2.77 -5.56 15.21
C VAL A 104 1.68 -6.51 15.66
N ALA A 105 1.18 -6.38 16.89
CA ALA A 105 0.11 -7.23 17.44
C ALA A 105 -1.13 -7.23 16.52
N PHE A 106 -1.57 -6.05 16.07
CA PHE A 106 -2.69 -5.92 15.12
C PHE A 106 -2.51 -6.79 13.87
N PHE A 107 -1.37 -6.69 13.20
CA PHE A 107 -1.12 -7.44 11.97
C PHE A 107 -0.86 -8.93 12.22
N ARG A 108 -0.27 -9.29 13.36
CA ARG A 108 -0.08 -10.70 13.77
C ARG A 108 -1.42 -11.39 14.05
N GLU A 109 -2.32 -10.73 14.73
CA GLU A 109 -3.67 -11.22 14.98
C GLU A 109 -4.42 -11.38 13.66
N LEU A 110 -4.34 -10.41 12.75
CA LEU A 110 -4.94 -10.51 11.43
C LEU A 110 -4.39 -11.68 10.61
N ALA A 111 -3.06 -11.87 10.59
CA ALA A 111 -2.42 -13.03 9.94
C ALA A 111 -2.90 -14.36 10.56
N THR A 112 -2.95 -14.43 11.88
CA THR A 112 -3.39 -15.62 12.61
C THR A 112 -4.85 -15.95 12.32
N GLU A 113 -5.72 -14.95 12.31
CA GLU A 113 -7.13 -15.12 12.00
C GLU A 113 -7.33 -15.65 10.57
N LEU A 114 -6.69 -15.01 9.59
CA LEU A 114 -6.81 -15.40 8.18
C LEU A 114 -6.17 -16.76 7.89
N GLU A 115 -4.88 -16.92 8.21
CA GLU A 115 -4.09 -18.06 7.75
C GLU A 115 -4.28 -19.29 8.64
N SER A 116 -4.33 -19.09 9.97
CA SER A 116 -4.35 -20.21 10.92
C SER A 116 -5.77 -20.64 11.29
N LYS A 117 -6.70 -19.72 11.55
CA LYS A 117 -8.07 -20.06 11.97
C LYS A 117 -9.01 -20.26 10.78
N LEU A 118 -9.10 -19.28 9.88
CA LEU A 118 -10.00 -19.32 8.73
C LEU A 118 -9.43 -20.12 7.54
N LYS A 119 -8.14 -20.47 7.58
CA LYS A 119 -7.42 -21.19 6.51
C LYS A 119 -7.50 -20.49 5.14
N ILE A 120 -7.56 -19.17 5.15
CA ILE A 120 -7.55 -18.32 3.96
C ILE A 120 -6.09 -17.97 3.63
N LEU A 121 -5.47 -18.78 2.77
CA LEU A 121 -4.08 -18.59 2.33
C LEU A 121 -3.96 -17.78 1.03
N ASP A 122 -5.08 -17.58 0.33
CA ASP A 122 -5.14 -16.90 -0.96
C ASP A 122 -6.08 -15.71 -0.88
N PHE A 123 -5.51 -14.52 -0.74
CA PHE A 123 -6.33 -13.32 -0.56
C PHE A 123 -5.69 -12.04 -1.09
N HIS A 124 -6.55 -11.06 -1.29
CA HIS A 124 -6.22 -9.68 -1.57
C HIS A 124 -6.66 -8.84 -0.37
N MET A 125 -5.68 -8.36 0.41
CA MET A 125 -5.91 -7.54 1.59
C MET A 125 -5.76 -6.07 1.23
N ARG A 126 -6.74 -5.26 1.63
CA ARG A 126 -6.84 -3.86 1.29
C ARG A 126 -7.06 -3.03 2.53
N VAL A 127 -6.20 -2.04 2.76
CA VAL A 127 -6.40 -1.02 3.80
C VAL A 127 -7.05 0.21 3.17
N VAL A 128 -8.10 0.71 3.83
CA VAL A 128 -8.90 1.85 3.37
C VAL A 128 -9.23 2.75 4.56
N ASN A 129 -8.96 4.05 4.44
CA ASN A 129 -9.46 5.03 5.40
C ASN A 129 -10.96 5.24 5.21
N CYS A 130 -11.69 5.35 6.32
CA CYS A 130 -13.12 5.68 6.38
C CYS A 130 -13.32 6.90 7.30
N GLU A 131 -14.54 7.43 7.35
CA GLU A 131 -14.86 8.57 8.23
C GLU A 131 -14.60 8.26 9.71
N GLU A 132 -14.74 6.99 10.09
CA GLU A 132 -14.57 6.51 11.47
C GLU A 132 -13.17 5.93 11.76
N GLY A 133 -12.20 6.15 10.85
CA GLY A 133 -10.82 5.68 11.02
C GLY A 133 -10.32 4.91 9.80
N PHE A 134 -10.02 3.62 9.97
CA PHE A 134 -9.68 2.74 8.85
C PHE A 134 -10.23 1.33 9.05
N LYS A 135 -10.32 0.59 7.95
CA LYS A 135 -10.68 -0.83 7.95
C LYS A 135 -9.78 -1.63 7.02
N VAL A 136 -9.75 -2.94 7.25
CA VAL A 136 -9.05 -3.90 6.39
C VAL A 136 -10.06 -4.78 5.68
N GLU A 137 -10.13 -4.66 4.36
CA GLU A 137 -10.99 -5.49 3.51
C GLU A 137 -10.18 -6.66 2.94
N VAL A 138 -10.65 -7.89 3.11
CA VAL A 138 -10.00 -9.11 2.61
C VAL A 138 -10.90 -9.80 1.60
N PHE A 139 -10.43 -9.89 0.36
CA PHE A 139 -11.13 -10.56 -0.74
C PHE A 139 -10.47 -11.90 -1.04
N TYR A 140 -11.26 -12.98 -1.06
CA TYR A 140 -10.76 -14.35 -1.20
C TYR A 140 -11.74 -15.27 -1.95
N GLY A 141 -11.32 -16.50 -2.24
CA GLY A 141 -12.17 -17.53 -2.86
C GLY A 141 -12.41 -17.35 -4.37
N SER A 142 -11.70 -16.43 -5.01
CA SER A 142 -11.69 -16.30 -6.47
C SER A 142 -10.53 -17.09 -7.05
N GLU A 143 -10.76 -17.90 -8.08
CA GLU A 143 -9.66 -18.62 -8.73
C GLU A 143 -8.64 -17.64 -9.32
N LYS A 144 -7.39 -17.79 -8.89
CA LYS A 144 -6.23 -17.08 -9.42
C LYS A 144 -5.15 -18.10 -9.74
N LEU A 145 -4.42 -17.84 -10.83
CA LEU A 145 -3.34 -18.72 -11.27
C LEU A 145 -2.07 -18.58 -10.42
N GLY A 146 -1.97 -17.54 -9.58
CA GLY A 146 -0.74 -17.21 -8.89
C GLY A 146 0.35 -16.66 -9.81
N PRO A 147 1.50 -16.29 -9.22
CA PRO A 147 2.72 -16.07 -9.98
C PRO A 147 3.22 -17.40 -10.57
N PRO A 148 3.92 -17.38 -11.72
CA PRO A 148 4.68 -18.55 -12.15
C PRO A 148 5.76 -18.86 -11.11
N VAL A 149 6.05 -20.16 -10.93
CA VAL A 149 7.20 -20.59 -10.12
C VAL A 149 8.48 -20.23 -10.83
N LEU A 150 9.22 -19.27 -10.27
CA LEU A 150 10.49 -18.80 -10.79
C LEU A 150 11.63 -19.28 -9.88
N PRO A 151 12.82 -19.54 -10.44
CA PRO A 151 14.01 -19.68 -9.61
C PRO A 151 14.18 -18.44 -8.71
N PRO A 152 14.64 -18.59 -7.45
CA PRO A 152 14.84 -17.45 -6.55
C PRO A 152 15.74 -16.36 -7.14
N SER A 153 16.69 -16.73 -8.01
CA SER A 153 17.57 -15.83 -8.75
C SER A 153 16.84 -14.85 -9.68
N ASN A 154 15.55 -15.09 -9.96
CA ASN A 154 14.76 -14.31 -10.91
C ASN A 154 13.70 -13.44 -10.23
N CYS A 155 13.66 -13.43 -8.89
CA CYS A 155 12.76 -12.53 -8.16
C CYS A 155 13.25 -11.08 -8.28
N ILE A 156 12.49 -10.23 -8.98
CA ILE A 156 12.81 -8.82 -9.19
C ILE A 156 12.96 -8.02 -7.88
N SER A 157 12.39 -8.51 -6.78
CA SER A 157 12.54 -7.88 -5.46
C SER A 157 13.83 -8.30 -4.75
N CYS A 158 14.40 -9.47 -5.08
CA CYS A 158 15.60 -10.02 -4.45
C CYS A 158 16.87 -9.77 -5.26
N TYR A 159 16.75 -9.65 -6.59
CA TYR A 159 17.89 -9.55 -7.48
C TYR A 159 17.93 -8.16 -8.14
N PRO A 160 18.81 -7.24 -7.67
CA PRO A 160 18.82 -5.85 -8.11
C PRO A 160 19.01 -5.68 -9.63
N ASN A 161 19.75 -6.59 -10.26
CA ASN A 161 20.03 -6.54 -11.70
C ASN A 161 19.00 -7.35 -12.53
N ALA A 162 17.91 -7.83 -11.92
CA ALA A 162 16.90 -8.55 -12.67
C ALA A 162 16.18 -7.59 -13.63
N PRO A 163 16.04 -7.93 -14.92
CA PRO A 163 15.26 -7.11 -15.85
C PRO A 163 13.77 -7.18 -15.47
N LEU A 164 13.11 -6.03 -15.36
CA LEU A 164 11.68 -5.95 -15.04
C LEU A 164 10.80 -6.61 -16.11
N PHE A 165 11.25 -6.53 -17.36
CA PHE A 165 10.59 -7.10 -18.54
C PHE A 165 11.63 -7.85 -19.39
N PRO A 166 11.90 -9.13 -19.09
CA PRO A 166 12.88 -9.91 -19.83
C PRO A 166 12.61 -9.90 -21.35
N GLY A 167 13.63 -9.58 -22.14
CA GLY A 167 13.56 -9.54 -23.60
C GLY A 167 12.93 -8.28 -24.20
N GLN A 168 12.77 -7.19 -23.43
CA GLN A 168 12.31 -5.89 -23.93
C GLN A 168 13.40 -4.82 -23.86
N GLU A 169 13.38 -3.91 -24.83
CA GLU A 169 14.26 -2.73 -24.87
C GLU A 169 13.46 -1.43 -24.66
N PRO A 170 13.96 -0.46 -23.86
CA PRO A 170 15.20 -0.54 -23.09
C PRO A 170 15.10 -1.53 -21.92
N ILE A 171 16.24 -2.14 -21.56
CA ILE A 171 16.33 -2.97 -20.36
C ILE A 171 16.30 -2.05 -19.14
N VAL A 172 15.24 -2.15 -18.35
CA VAL A 172 15.15 -1.52 -17.03
C VAL A 172 15.33 -2.59 -15.95
N GLU A 173 16.33 -2.41 -15.11
CA GLU A 173 16.68 -3.30 -14.01
C GLU A 173 15.91 -2.93 -12.74
N ALA A 174 15.67 -3.92 -11.87
CA ALA A 174 14.89 -3.71 -10.66
C ALA A 174 15.49 -2.66 -9.70
N ARG A 175 16.82 -2.53 -9.64
CA ARG A 175 17.53 -1.54 -8.83
C ARG A 175 17.23 -0.11 -9.23
N GLU A 176 16.98 0.15 -10.51
CA GLU A 176 16.71 1.49 -11.00
C GLU A 176 15.37 2.02 -10.47
N CYS A 177 14.45 1.11 -10.10
CA CYS A 177 13.18 1.48 -9.49
C CYS A 177 13.25 1.75 -7.99
N VAL A 178 14.39 1.53 -7.33
CA VAL A 178 14.53 1.77 -5.88
C VAL A 178 14.55 3.27 -5.60
N LEU A 179 13.72 3.69 -4.63
CA LEU A 179 13.71 5.05 -4.11
C LEU A 179 14.61 5.08 -2.87
N GLU A 180 15.89 5.35 -3.08
CA GLU A 180 16.94 5.30 -2.05
C GLU A 180 16.67 6.27 -0.91
N GLU A 181 16.08 7.44 -1.19
CA GLU A 181 15.69 8.41 -0.17
C GLU A 181 14.73 7.83 0.87
N PHE A 182 13.95 6.82 0.49
CA PHE A 182 13.01 6.13 1.36
C PHE A 182 13.50 4.75 1.77
N SER A 183 14.63 4.24 1.28
CA SER A 183 15.03 2.84 1.48
C SER A 183 16.21 2.68 2.45
N SER A 184 16.40 3.66 3.33
CA SER A 184 17.45 3.67 4.36
C SER A 184 17.29 2.63 5.48
N GLN A 185 16.11 2.01 5.62
CA GLN A 185 15.85 1.02 6.66
C GLN A 185 16.16 -0.40 6.15
N PRO A 186 16.72 -1.30 6.99
CA PRO A 186 17.18 -2.61 6.53
C PRO A 186 16.02 -3.59 6.21
N HIS A 187 14.82 -3.31 6.70
CA HIS A 187 13.72 -4.29 6.71
C HIS A 187 12.83 -4.27 5.47
N ALA A 188 12.73 -3.12 4.79
CA ALA A 188 11.87 -2.96 3.63
C ALA A 188 12.42 -1.92 2.65
N VAL A 189 12.07 -2.07 1.38
CA VAL A 189 12.54 -1.23 0.28
C VAL A 189 11.35 -0.63 -0.47
N CYS A 190 11.41 0.67 -0.74
CA CYS A 190 10.43 1.40 -1.51
C CYS A 190 10.84 1.46 -2.98
N ARG A 191 9.90 1.17 -3.89
CA ARG A 191 10.13 1.19 -5.34
C ARG A 191 9.02 1.90 -6.10
N LEU A 192 9.36 2.38 -7.29
CA LEU A 192 8.38 2.73 -8.32
C LEU A 192 7.60 1.48 -8.76
N ASP A 193 6.32 1.63 -9.07
CA ASP A 193 5.55 0.55 -9.69
C ASP A 193 6.12 0.27 -11.09
N ALA A 194 6.55 -0.97 -11.32
CA ALA A 194 7.17 -1.40 -12.59
C ALA A 194 6.28 -1.21 -13.82
N LYS A 195 4.97 -0.93 -13.65
CA LYS A 195 4.03 -0.60 -14.73
C LYS A 195 3.78 0.90 -14.87
N GLY A 196 4.58 1.75 -14.20
CA GLY A 196 4.50 3.20 -14.28
C GLY A 196 3.14 3.76 -13.82
N ARG A 197 2.57 3.18 -12.76
CA ARG A 197 1.27 3.60 -12.20
C ARG A 197 1.47 4.57 -11.04
N CYS A 198 0.41 5.28 -10.67
CA CYS A 198 0.43 6.29 -9.60
C CYS A 198 0.47 5.66 -8.20
N GLY A 199 1.66 5.26 -7.76
CA GLY A 199 1.83 4.64 -6.47
C GLY A 199 3.24 4.11 -6.23
N PHE A 200 3.40 3.44 -5.10
CA PHE A 200 4.66 2.87 -4.65
C PHE A 200 4.50 1.36 -4.39
N ILE A 201 5.60 0.63 -4.50
CA ILE A 201 5.69 -0.77 -4.13
C ILE A 201 6.66 -0.90 -2.97
N ILE A 202 6.18 -1.35 -1.83
CA ILE A 202 7.01 -1.66 -0.67
C ILE A 202 7.16 -3.17 -0.60
N THR A 203 8.40 -3.66 -0.49
CA THR A 203 8.66 -5.08 -0.26
C THR A 203 9.57 -5.25 0.94
N PRO A 204 9.46 -6.35 1.69
CA PRO A 204 10.49 -6.76 2.63
C PRO A 204 11.83 -6.92 1.90
N THR A 205 12.93 -6.71 2.63
CA THR A 205 14.28 -6.95 2.10
C THR A 205 14.54 -8.45 1.97
N ARG A 206 14.16 -9.23 2.99
CA ARG A 206 14.21 -10.68 2.96
C ARG A 206 13.08 -11.23 2.10
N HIS A 207 13.39 -12.26 1.31
CA HIS A 207 12.37 -12.96 0.54
C HIS A 207 11.37 -13.64 1.47
N VAL A 208 10.11 -13.22 1.38
CA VAL A 208 8.98 -13.84 2.09
C VAL A 208 7.79 -13.94 1.16
N ASP A 209 7.01 -14.99 1.34
CA ASP A 209 5.79 -15.23 0.57
C ASP A 209 4.54 -14.78 1.32
N ARG A 210 4.57 -14.87 2.65
CA ARG A 210 3.41 -14.69 3.53
C ARG A 210 3.62 -13.61 4.57
N MET A 211 2.51 -13.06 5.07
CA MET A 211 2.57 -12.06 6.15
C MET A 211 3.01 -12.70 7.48
N SER A 212 2.59 -13.94 7.74
CA SER A 212 3.02 -14.71 8.92
C SER A 212 4.52 -15.01 8.97
N GLU A 213 5.21 -14.97 7.83
CA GLU A 213 6.65 -15.26 7.72
C GLU A 213 7.54 -14.08 8.08
N LEU A 214 7.02 -12.84 8.07
CA LEU A 214 7.75 -11.65 8.50
C LEU A 214 8.10 -11.79 9.98
N ASP A 215 9.26 -11.30 10.42
CA ASP A 215 9.48 -11.03 11.85
C ASP A 215 8.81 -9.70 12.27
N ASP A 216 8.89 -9.35 13.55
CA ASP A 216 8.21 -8.15 14.07
C ASP A 216 8.84 -6.84 13.57
N GLU A 217 10.15 -6.83 13.29
CA GLU A 217 10.86 -5.69 12.70
C GLU A 217 10.45 -5.51 11.23
N GLU A 218 10.40 -6.59 10.47
CA GLU A 218 10.01 -6.62 9.07
C GLU A 218 8.54 -6.26 8.90
N LEU A 219 7.66 -6.76 9.77
CA LEU A 219 6.24 -6.45 9.74
C LEU A 219 6.00 -4.96 10.01
N PHE A 220 6.60 -4.41 11.07
CA PHE A 220 6.51 -2.97 11.34
C PHE A 220 7.18 -2.13 10.23
N GLY A 221 8.36 -2.54 9.78
CA GLY A 221 9.13 -1.87 8.73
C GLY A 221 8.36 -1.76 7.42
N LEU A 222 7.64 -2.82 7.02
CA LEU A 222 6.81 -2.83 5.81
C LEU A 222 5.73 -1.72 5.83
N TRP A 223 4.99 -1.62 6.94
CA TRP A 223 3.87 -0.67 7.05
C TRP A 223 4.33 0.76 7.38
N SER A 224 5.30 0.90 8.29
CA SER A 224 5.86 2.22 8.64
C SER A 224 6.58 2.87 7.46
N LEU A 225 7.27 2.09 6.61
CA LEU A 225 7.87 2.62 5.39
C LEU A 225 6.81 3.14 4.41
N ALA A 226 5.70 2.42 4.23
CA ALA A 226 4.60 2.89 3.38
C ALA A 226 4.05 4.24 3.85
N VAL A 227 3.88 4.42 5.17
CA VAL A 227 3.41 5.69 5.75
C VAL A 227 4.46 6.79 5.65
N ARG A 228 5.73 6.49 5.91
CA ARG A 228 6.85 7.44 5.76
C ARG A 228 6.90 8.02 4.35
N VAL A 229 6.84 7.18 3.33
CA VAL A 229 6.85 7.61 1.92
C VAL A 229 5.71 8.58 1.64
N LEU A 230 4.51 8.30 2.15
CA LEU A 230 3.35 9.19 1.96
C LEU A 230 3.53 10.54 2.65
N ARG A 231 4.11 10.56 3.87
CA ARG A 231 4.35 11.82 4.58
C ARG A 231 5.42 12.67 3.94
N GLU A 232 6.57 12.07 3.61
CA GLU A 232 7.68 12.79 3.00
C GLU A 232 7.33 13.30 1.60
N ALA A 233 6.51 12.54 0.85
CA ALA A 233 5.97 12.98 -0.45
C ALA A 233 4.77 13.94 -0.33
N ASN A 234 4.23 14.15 0.88
CA ASN A 234 2.98 14.87 1.14
C ASN A 234 1.81 14.39 0.28
N LEU A 235 1.62 13.07 0.22
CA LEU A 235 0.59 12.40 -0.58
C LEU A 235 -0.39 11.65 0.32
N PRO A 236 -1.71 11.79 0.10
CA PRO A 236 -2.68 10.87 0.68
C PRO A 236 -2.69 9.56 -0.11
N PHE A 237 -2.92 8.44 0.56
CA PHE A 237 -3.19 7.18 -0.14
C PHE A 237 -4.70 7.02 -0.39
N THR A 238 -5.04 6.43 -1.53
CA THR A 238 -6.42 6.01 -1.85
C THR A 238 -6.67 4.60 -1.33
N THR A 239 -5.68 3.72 -1.45
CA THR A 239 -5.72 2.39 -0.86
C THR A 239 -4.33 1.75 -0.79
N MET A 240 -4.10 0.94 0.24
CA MET A 240 -2.93 0.06 0.31
C MET A 240 -3.35 -1.38 0.09
N ILE A 241 -2.61 -2.13 -0.70
CA ILE A 241 -2.97 -3.48 -1.12
C ILE A 241 -1.81 -4.45 -0.93
N LEU A 242 -2.02 -5.48 -0.13
CA LEU A 242 -1.12 -6.61 0.03
C LEU A 242 -1.76 -7.83 -0.63
N ASN A 243 -1.11 -8.37 -1.66
CA ASN A 243 -1.57 -9.60 -2.31
C ASN A 243 -0.88 -10.80 -1.65
N HIS A 244 -1.64 -11.84 -1.34
CA HIS A 244 -1.18 -13.04 -0.66
C HIS A 244 -1.50 -14.30 -1.47
N GLY A 245 -0.63 -15.32 -1.38
CA GLY A 245 -0.80 -16.59 -2.10
C GLY A 245 -0.92 -16.40 -3.62
N THR A 246 -1.95 -16.98 -4.21
CA THR A 246 -2.25 -16.96 -5.65
C THR A 246 -2.76 -15.61 -6.17
N TYR A 247 -3.05 -14.63 -5.30
CA TYR A 247 -3.41 -13.27 -5.73
C TYR A 247 -2.19 -12.44 -6.14
N ARG A 248 -0.98 -12.94 -5.89
CA ARG A 248 0.27 -12.27 -6.23
C ARG A 248 0.58 -12.37 -7.72
N ASN A 249 1.33 -11.38 -8.22
CA ASN A 249 1.89 -11.42 -9.56
C ASN A 249 3.38 -11.79 -9.56
N VAL A 250 4.02 -11.75 -8.40
CA VAL A 250 5.43 -12.08 -8.18
C VAL A 250 5.53 -12.92 -6.90
N GLU A 251 6.49 -13.84 -6.87
CA GLU A 251 6.82 -14.68 -5.70
C GLU A 251 7.64 -13.86 -4.70
N HIS A 252 7.03 -12.79 -4.19
CA HIS A 252 7.55 -11.99 -3.08
C HIS A 252 6.37 -11.16 -2.57
N LEU A 253 6.16 -11.16 -1.26
CA LEU A 253 5.23 -10.27 -0.61
C LEU A 253 5.51 -8.82 -0.97
N HIS A 254 4.49 -8.10 -1.43
CA HIS A 254 4.61 -6.70 -1.76
C HIS A 254 3.33 -5.96 -1.43
N LEU A 255 3.51 -4.79 -0.84
CA LEU A 255 2.48 -3.84 -0.50
C LEU A 255 2.45 -2.77 -1.59
N LYS A 256 1.29 -2.57 -2.22
CA LYS A 256 1.06 -1.51 -3.20
C LYS A 256 0.38 -0.35 -2.52
N VAL A 257 0.98 0.82 -2.60
CA VAL A 257 0.44 2.06 -2.04
C VAL A 257 -0.07 2.92 -3.19
N TRP A 258 -1.39 3.00 -3.36
CA TRP A 258 -2.00 3.77 -4.44
C TRP A 258 -2.29 5.19 -4.01
N VAL A 259 -1.98 6.15 -4.88
CA VAL A 259 -2.20 7.58 -4.66
C VAL A 259 -3.12 8.11 -5.77
N GLU A 260 -3.85 9.19 -5.47
CA GLU A 260 -4.64 9.87 -6.50
C GLU A 260 -3.75 10.37 -7.63
N LYS A 261 -4.17 10.10 -8.87
CA LYS A 261 -3.38 10.41 -10.08
C LYS A 261 -2.93 11.88 -10.13
N ASN A 262 -3.85 12.82 -9.90
CA ASN A 262 -3.56 14.25 -10.01
C ASN A 262 -2.49 14.71 -9.01
N LEU A 263 -2.57 14.24 -7.76
CA LEU A 263 -1.60 14.56 -6.70
C LEU A 263 -0.24 13.91 -6.98
N TYR A 264 -0.25 12.66 -7.46
CA TYR A 264 0.96 11.96 -7.84
C TYR A 264 1.67 12.62 -9.04
N GLU A 265 0.92 13.17 -10.00
CA GLU A 265 1.48 13.94 -11.11
C GLU A 265 2.12 15.25 -10.66
N GLN A 266 1.55 15.94 -9.66
CA GLN A 266 2.16 17.13 -9.05
C GLN A 266 3.45 16.78 -8.30
N TYR A 267 3.46 15.68 -7.56
CA TYR A 267 4.67 15.16 -6.92
C TYR A 267 5.75 14.79 -7.96
N ARG A 268 5.36 14.12 -9.06
CA ARG A 268 6.27 13.79 -10.18
C ARG A 268 6.95 15.02 -10.76
N ALA A 269 6.23 16.12 -10.90
CA ALA A 269 6.75 17.32 -11.55
C ALA A 269 7.99 17.90 -10.83
N GLN A 270 8.21 17.50 -9.57
CA GLN A 270 9.35 17.89 -8.74
C GLN A 270 10.53 16.92 -8.84
N TRP A 271 10.38 15.79 -9.55
CA TRP A 271 11.44 14.81 -9.71
C TRP A 271 12.52 15.29 -10.67
N SER A 272 13.72 14.72 -10.53
CA SER A 272 14.79 14.92 -11.51
C SER A 272 14.37 14.42 -12.90
N ASN A 273 14.99 14.96 -13.95
CA ASN A 273 14.71 14.59 -15.33
C ASN A 273 14.95 13.09 -15.57
N GLU A 274 16.00 12.54 -14.96
CA GLU A 274 16.37 11.12 -15.05
C GLU A 274 15.25 10.24 -14.50
N ARG A 275 14.69 10.59 -13.34
CA ARG A 275 13.59 9.82 -12.74
C ARG A 275 12.28 9.96 -13.52
N GLN A 276 12.01 11.13 -14.09
CA GLN A 276 10.86 11.32 -14.98
C GLN A 276 10.97 10.49 -16.25
N GLU A 277 12.19 10.39 -16.82
CA GLU A 277 12.49 9.56 -17.98
C GLU A 277 12.31 8.07 -17.65
N LEU A 278 12.86 7.61 -16.53
CA LEU A 278 12.69 6.24 -16.05
C LEU A 278 11.20 5.87 -15.95
N TRP A 279 10.37 6.73 -15.34
CA TRP A 279 8.94 6.46 -15.26
C TRP A 279 8.29 6.40 -16.66
N ARG A 280 8.64 7.30 -17.59
CA ARG A 280 8.14 7.21 -18.97
C ARG A 280 8.48 5.86 -19.61
N GLN A 281 9.71 5.39 -19.44
CA GLN A 281 10.13 4.07 -19.92
C GLN A 281 9.30 2.93 -19.29
N LEU A 282 9.04 2.97 -17.99
CA LEU A 282 8.18 1.99 -17.31
C LEU A 282 6.75 1.98 -17.88
N GLN A 283 6.19 3.14 -18.21
CA GLN A 283 4.87 3.23 -18.84
C GLN A 283 4.88 2.63 -20.25
N ASP A 284 5.88 2.96 -21.06
CA ASP A 284 6.01 2.44 -22.42
C ASP A 284 6.20 0.92 -22.44
N LEU A 285 7.04 0.38 -21.56
CA LEU A 285 7.21 -1.07 -21.39
C LEU A 285 5.90 -1.75 -20.96
N ALA A 286 5.16 -1.13 -20.04
CA ALA A 286 3.86 -1.65 -19.61
C ALA A 286 2.82 -1.69 -20.74
N LEU A 287 2.85 -0.72 -21.66
CA LEU A 287 1.97 -0.68 -22.83
C LEU A 287 2.38 -1.69 -23.91
N LYS A 288 3.68 -1.87 -24.15
CA LYS A 288 4.24 -2.82 -25.12
C LYS A 288 4.14 -4.29 -24.67
N ARG A 289 3.94 -4.53 -23.37
CA ARG A 289 3.84 -5.89 -22.83
C ARG A 289 2.75 -6.69 -23.55
N PRO A 290 3.10 -7.85 -24.15
CA PRO A 290 2.11 -8.75 -24.72
C PRO A 290 1.08 -9.08 -23.65
N ARG A 291 -0.19 -8.81 -23.94
CA ARG A 291 -1.27 -9.31 -23.09
C ARG A 291 -1.20 -10.82 -23.19
N THR A 292 -0.75 -11.48 -22.12
CA THR A 292 -0.84 -12.94 -22.03
C THR A 292 -2.30 -13.28 -22.33
N LYS A 293 -2.53 -13.93 -23.47
CA LYS A 293 -3.87 -14.41 -23.83
C LYS A 293 -4.27 -15.30 -22.66
N ARG A 294 -5.17 -14.82 -21.80
CA ARG A 294 -5.73 -15.64 -20.74
C ARG A 294 -6.26 -16.85 -21.48
N HIS A 295 -5.64 -18.02 -21.27
CA HIS A 295 -6.18 -19.27 -21.80
C HIS A 295 -7.58 -19.36 -21.19
N SER A 296 -8.59 -18.98 -21.97
CA SER A 296 -9.97 -19.24 -21.63
C SER A 296 -10.06 -20.74 -21.65
N LYS A 297 -9.96 -21.37 -20.48
CA LYS A 297 -10.36 -22.76 -20.30
C LYS A 297 -11.80 -22.80 -20.79
N LYS A 298 -12.00 -23.34 -22.00
CA LYS A 298 -13.32 -23.80 -22.45
C LYS A 298 -13.62 -24.97 -21.53
N HIS A 299 -14.45 -24.73 -20.53
CA HIS A 299 -15.14 -25.76 -19.78
C HIS A 299 -16.41 -26.13 -20.56
#